data_AF-G1TCC7-F1
#
_entry.id   AF-G1TCC7-F1
#
_cell.length_a   1.000
_cell.length_b   1.000
_cell.length_c   1.000
_cell.angle_alpha   90.00
_cell.angle_beta   90.00
_cell.angle_gamma   90.00
#
_symmetry.space_group_name_H-M   'P 1'
#
loop_
_entity.id
_entity.type
_entity.pdbx_description
1 polymer ?
#
loop_
_entity_poly.entity_id
_entity_poly.type
_entity_poly.pdbx_seq_one_letter_code
_entity_poly.pdbx_strand_id
1 'polypeptide(L)'
;MSLNSLKFEENNSEFVETKQSQTTSVASEDPLQNLCLASQDVLQKAQQSGRSKCRKCGGSRMFYCYTCYVPVENVPVEQIPLVKLPLKIDIIKHPNETDGKSTAIHAKLLAPEFVNIYTYPCIPEYEEKDHEVVLVFPGPQSVSIKDISFHLQKRIQDNIRGKNDDPDKPSVKRKKTEELEDCDLIDSKCKDTTLKKIIFIDSTWNQTNKILTDERLQGLLQVELKTRKTCFWRHQKGKPDTFLSTIEAIYYFLVDYHTDILKEKYKGQYDNLLFFYSFMYQLIKNAKCSGDKETKKLIH
;
A
#
# COMPACT_ATOMS: atom_id res chain seq x y z
N MET A 1 46.45 19.98 -33.92
CA MET A 1 45.14 19.78 -34.57
C MET A 1 45.17 18.44 -35.25
N SER A 2 44.24 17.55 -34.86
CA SER A 2 43.67 16.43 -35.63
C SER A 2 44.63 15.37 -36.19
N LEU A 3 44.37 14.06 -36.16
CA LEU A 3 43.30 13.18 -35.68
C LEU A 3 43.92 11.79 -35.91
N ASN A 4 44.20 10.99 -34.87
CA ASN A 4 44.67 9.62 -35.04
C ASN A 4 43.51 8.65 -34.85
N SER A 5 43.17 7.98 -35.95
CA SER A 5 42.23 6.86 -36.03
C SER A 5 43.02 5.57 -35.91
N LEU A 6 42.83 4.78 -34.84
CA LEU A 6 43.30 3.40 -34.78
C LEU A 6 42.26 2.51 -34.09
N LYS A 7 41.91 1.45 -34.84
CA LYS A 7 41.04 0.33 -34.50
C LYS A 7 41.58 -0.41 -33.27
N PHE A 8 40.67 -0.93 -32.43
CA PHE A 8 41.01 -1.96 -31.45
C PHE A 8 40.39 -3.28 -31.90
N GLU A 9 41.26 -4.25 -32.19
CA GLU A 9 40.93 -5.65 -32.40
C GLU A 9 40.84 -6.39 -31.05
N GLU A 10 40.10 -7.49 -31.10
CA GLU A 10 39.80 -8.44 -30.04
C GLU A 10 41.05 -9.09 -29.43
N ASN A 11 40.98 -9.43 -28.14
CA ASN A 11 41.82 -10.50 -27.61
C ASN A 11 41.03 -11.37 -26.64
N ASN A 12 40.92 -12.64 -27.03
CA ASN A 12 40.47 -13.79 -26.27
C ASN A 12 41.44 -14.07 -25.10
N SER A 13 40.93 -14.32 -23.90
CA SER A 13 41.68 -15.07 -22.89
C SER A 13 40.76 -16.05 -22.18
N GLU A 14 40.95 -17.31 -22.53
CA GLU A 14 40.38 -18.51 -21.91
C GLU A 14 41.08 -18.75 -20.56
N PHE A 15 40.33 -18.90 -19.46
CA PHE A 15 40.87 -19.51 -18.23
C PHE A 15 39.79 -20.27 -17.44
N VAL A 16 39.73 -21.57 -17.76
CA VAL A 16 39.56 -22.74 -16.88
C VAL A 16 38.50 -22.69 -15.77
N GLU A 17 37.44 -23.49 -16.00
CA GLU A 17 36.48 -23.97 -15.01
C GLU A 17 37.17 -24.59 -13.78
N THR A 18 36.74 -24.19 -12.59
CA THR A 18 36.79 -25.08 -11.42
C THR A 18 35.40 -25.16 -10.82
N LYS A 19 34.74 -26.29 -11.08
CA LYS A 19 33.46 -26.67 -10.48
C LYS A 19 33.65 -26.80 -8.97
N GLN A 20 32.97 -25.94 -8.20
CA GLN A 20 32.55 -26.30 -6.85
C GLN A 20 31.04 -26.27 -6.79
N SER A 21 30.50 -27.48 -6.91
CA SER A 21 29.13 -27.86 -6.64
C SER A 21 28.83 -27.58 -5.17
N GLN A 22 28.10 -26.50 -4.91
CA GLN A 22 27.26 -26.39 -3.73
C GLN A 22 25.85 -26.02 -4.20
N THR A 23 25.13 -27.07 -4.60
CA THR A 23 23.69 -27.05 -4.77
C THR A 23 23.05 -26.92 -3.39
N THR A 24 23.06 -25.72 -2.82
CA THR A 24 22.09 -25.33 -1.81
C THR A 24 20.79 -25.06 -2.56
N SER A 25 19.89 -26.05 -2.52
CA SER A 25 18.50 -25.85 -2.93
C SER A 25 17.86 -24.89 -1.93
N VAL A 26 18.00 -23.58 -2.20
CA VAL A 26 17.14 -22.57 -1.58
C VAL A 26 15.75 -22.84 -2.13
N ALA A 27 15.00 -23.72 -1.47
CA ALA A 27 13.55 -23.72 -1.58
C ALA A 27 13.15 -22.27 -1.28
N SER A 28 12.70 -21.55 -2.31
CA SER A 28 12.24 -20.17 -2.15
C SER A 28 11.12 -20.19 -1.10
N GLU A 29 11.43 -19.79 0.12
CA GLU A 29 10.43 -19.66 1.19
C GLU A 29 9.29 -18.80 0.64
N ASP A 30 8.06 -19.29 0.81
CA ASP A 30 6.93 -18.56 0.28
C ASP A 30 6.78 -17.27 1.10
N PRO A 31 6.89 -16.08 0.47
CA PRO A 31 6.95 -14.82 1.20
C PRO A 31 5.67 -14.52 2.01
N LEU A 32 4.59 -15.25 1.75
CA LEU A 32 3.30 -15.11 2.43
C LEU A 32 3.00 -16.25 3.42
N GLN A 33 3.94 -17.18 3.66
CA GLN A 33 3.69 -18.38 4.49
C GLN A 33 3.48 -18.11 5.98
N ASN A 34 4.02 -17.00 6.49
CA ASN A 34 3.98 -16.66 7.91
C ASN A 34 2.73 -15.85 8.32
N LEU A 35 1.77 -15.66 7.41
CA LEU A 35 0.55 -14.92 7.67
C LEU A 35 -0.51 -15.79 8.38
N CYS A 36 -1.15 -15.25 9.40
CA CYS A 36 -2.29 -15.84 10.09
C CYS A 36 -3.59 -15.64 9.30
N LEU A 37 -3.71 -16.35 8.16
CA LEU A 37 -4.87 -16.27 7.28
C LEU A 37 -5.99 -17.24 7.69
N ALA A 38 -7.25 -16.83 7.47
CA ALA A 38 -8.39 -17.73 7.50
C ALA A 38 -8.33 -18.77 6.36
N SER A 39 -9.05 -19.88 6.53
CA SER A 39 -9.14 -20.91 5.48
C SER A 39 -9.69 -20.34 4.18
N GLN A 40 -9.04 -20.68 3.07
CA GLN A 40 -9.41 -20.25 1.71
C GLN A 40 -10.23 -21.31 0.96
N ASP A 41 -10.77 -22.33 1.64
CA ASP A 41 -11.54 -23.43 1.03
C ASP A 41 -12.73 -22.94 0.20
N VAL A 42 -13.37 -21.84 0.64
CA VAL A 42 -14.46 -21.20 -0.11
C VAL A 42 -14.00 -20.74 -1.50
N LEU A 43 -12.78 -20.21 -1.61
CA LEU A 43 -12.20 -19.77 -2.88
C LEU A 43 -11.78 -20.96 -3.74
N GLN A 44 -11.28 -22.03 -3.12
CA GLN A 44 -10.95 -23.27 -3.85
C GLN A 44 -12.19 -23.90 -4.48
N LYS A 45 -13.29 -24.03 -3.72
CA LYS A 45 -14.58 -24.55 -4.21
C LYS A 45 -15.15 -23.66 -5.31
N ALA A 46 -15.08 -22.33 -5.15
CA ALA A 46 -15.54 -21.39 -6.16
C ALA A 46 -14.72 -21.52 -7.45
N GLN A 47 -13.39 -21.66 -7.35
CA GLN A 47 -12.53 -21.88 -8.51
C GLN A 47 -12.88 -23.16 -9.28
N GLN A 48 -13.14 -24.26 -8.56
CA GLN A 48 -13.55 -25.53 -9.17
C GLN A 48 -14.93 -25.43 -9.84
N SER A 49 -15.84 -24.65 -9.25
CA SER A 49 -17.18 -24.41 -9.79
C SER A 49 -17.19 -23.44 -10.97
N GLY A 50 -16.10 -22.69 -11.17
CA GLY A 50 -15.97 -21.69 -12.22
C GLY A 50 -16.68 -20.37 -11.91
N ARG A 51 -16.89 -19.56 -12.97
CA ARG A 51 -17.44 -18.21 -12.82
C ARG A 51 -18.92 -18.25 -12.43
N SER A 52 -19.31 -17.33 -11.55
CA SER A 52 -20.68 -17.14 -11.10
C SER A 52 -21.14 -15.69 -11.25
N LYS A 53 -22.44 -15.45 -11.13
CA LYS A 53 -23.04 -14.12 -11.33
C LYS A 53 -22.90 -13.27 -10.07
N CYS A 54 -22.75 -11.96 -10.26
CA CYS A 54 -22.87 -10.99 -9.19
C CYS A 54 -24.35 -10.77 -8.83
N ARG A 55 -24.68 -10.86 -7.54
CA ARG A 55 -26.05 -10.62 -7.02
C ARG A 55 -26.59 -9.21 -7.28
N LYS A 56 -25.72 -8.22 -7.56
CA LYS A 56 -26.09 -6.82 -7.77
C LYS A 56 -26.24 -6.46 -9.25
N CYS A 57 -25.24 -6.75 -10.07
CA CYS A 57 -25.23 -6.36 -11.50
C CYS A 57 -25.40 -7.52 -12.48
N GLY A 58 -25.49 -8.77 -12.02
CA GLY A 58 -25.57 -9.96 -12.87
C GLY A 58 -24.26 -10.34 -13.59
N GLY A 59 -23.20 -9.53 -13.47
CA GLY A 59 -21.93 -9.76 -14.16
C GLY A 59 -21.27 -11.08 -13.75
N SER A 60 -20.80 -11.87 -14.73
CA SER A 60 -20.07 -13.12 -14.49
C SER A 60 -18.63 -12.86 -14.06
N ARG A 61 -18.23 -13.38 -12.89
CA ARG A 61 -16.91 -13.20 -12.27
C ARG A 61 -16.49 -14.46 -11.52
N MET A 62 -15.21 -14.58 -11.17
CA MET A 62 -14.68 -15.77 -10.49
C MET A 62 -15.00 -15.80 -8.99
N PHE A 63 -14.61 -14.76 -8.24
CA PHE A 63 -14.73 -14.74 -6.76
C PHE A 63 -15.56 -13.56 -6.25
N TYR A 64 -15.46 -12.42 -6.91
CA TYR A 64 -16.13 -11.18 -6.51
C TYR A 64 -16.31 -10.24 -7.70
N CYS A 65 -17.25 -9.32 -7.56
CA CYS A 65 -17.53 -8.29 -8.53
C CYS A 65 -16.64 -7.06 -8.33
N TYR A 66 -15.87 -6.74 -9.37
CA TYR A 66 -14.97 -5.59 -9.36
C TYR A 66 -15.66 -4.23 -9.39
N THR A 67 -16.94 -4.19 -9.76
CA THR A 67 -17.73 -2.95 -9.88
C THR A 67 -18.63 -2.74 -8.66
N CYS A 68 -19.27 -3.82 -8.19
CA CYS A 68 -20.24 -3.74 -7.09
C CYS A 68 -19.61 -3.97 -5.70
N TYR A 69 -18.32 -4.35 -5.67
CA TYR A 69 -17.55 -4.64 -4.46
C TYR A 69 -18.25 -5.65 -3.54
N VAL A 70 -18.76 -6.74 -4.13
CA VAL A 70 -19.40 -7.84 -3.40
C VAL A 70 -18.95 -9.19 -3.94
N PRO A 71 -18.93 -10.25 -3.12
CA PRO A 71 -18.74 -11.63 -3.58
C PRO A 71 -19.78 -12.04 -4.63
N VAL A 72 -19.44 -13.00 -5.49
CA VAL A 72 -20.40 -13.60 -6.43
C VAL A 72 -21.29 -14.63 -5.73
N GLU A 73 -22.36 -15.07 -6.40
CA GLU A 73 -23.40 -15.93 -5.82
C GLU A 73 -22.89 -17.19 -5.13
N ASN A 74 -21.87 -17.85 -5.71
CA ASN A 74 -21.28 -19.09 -5.19
C ASN A 74 -20.16 -18.86 -4.15
N VAL A 75 -19.90 -17.62 -3.72
CA VAL A 75 -18.97 -17.29 -2.65
C VAL A 75 -19.78 -16.67 -1.50
N PRO A 76 -20.16 -17.46 -0.47
CA PRO A 76 -20.94 -16.96 0.65
C PRO A 76 -20.15 -15.92 1.46
N VAL A 77 -20.81 -14.82 1.83
CA VAL A 77 -20.18 -13.66 2.49
C VAL A 77 -19.69 -14.03 3.88
N GLU A 78 -20.43 -14.89 4.57
CA GLU A 78 -20.16 -15.42 5.90
C GLU A 78 -18.89 -16.29 5.99
N GLN A 79 -18.37 -16.77 4.85
CA GLN A 79 -17.13 -17.54 4.78
C GLN A 79 -15.92 -16.67 4.42
N ILE A 80 -16.11 -15.37 4.19
CA ILE A 80 -15.03 -14.42 3.96
C ILE A 80 -14.69 -13.76 5.31
N PRO A 81 -13.41 -13.72 5.72
CA PRO A 81 -13.03 -13.09 6.97
C PRO A 81 -13.29 -11.58 6.91
N LEU A 82 -13.79 -11.02 8.01
CA LEU A 82 -13.90 -9.58 8.19
C LEU A 82 -12.74 -9.07 9.05
N VAL A 83 -12.13 -7.97 8.61
CA VAL A 83 -11.00 -7.33 9.27
C VAL A 83 -11.45 -5.98 9.84
N LYS A 84 -11.24 -5.80 11.15
CA LYS A 84 -11.42 -4.50 11.80
C LYS A 84 -10.14 -3.69 11.68
N LEU A 85 -10.26 -2.43 11.30
CA LEU A 85 -9.12 -1.54 11.11
C LEU A 85 -9.08 -0.47 12.20
N PRO A 86 -7.89 -0.03 12.64
CA PRO A 86 -7.75 1.07 13.60
C PRO A 86 -8.13 2.43 12.98
N LEU A 87 -8.20 2.52 11.65
CA LEU A 87 -8.32 3.74 10.87
C LEU A 87 -9.32 3.56 9.73
N LYS A 88 -9.98 4.64 9.32
CA LYS A 88 -10.73 4.66 8.05
C LYS A 88 -9.76 4.79 6.87
N ILE A 89 -10.12 4.19 5.74
CA ILE A 89 -9.30 4.20 4.54
C ILE A 89 -10.16 4.66 3.37
N ASP A 90 -9.72 5.70 2.68
CA ASP A 90 -10.30 6.11 1.41
C ASP A 90 -9.30 5.78 0.29
N ILE A 91 -9.76 5.08 -0.74
CA ILE A 91 -8.95 4.70 -1.90
C ILE A 91 -9.46 5.48 -3.10
N ILE A 92 -8.59 6.29 -3.71
CA ILE A 92 -8.90 7.05 -4.92
C ILE A 92 -8.42 6.25 -6.13
N LYS A 93 -9.37 5.60 -6.80
CA LYS A 93 -9.12 4.77 -7.99
C LYS A 93 -9.10 5.62 -9.24
N HIS A 94 -8.09 5.41 -10.08
CA HIS A 94 -8.04 6.00 -11.42
C HIS A 94 -9.09 5.34 -12.36
N PRO A 95 -9.84 6.10 -13.17
CA PRO A 95 -10.89 5.55 -14.03
C PRO A 95 -10.36 4.55 -15.06
N ASN A 96 -9.13 4.74 -15.54
CA ASN A 96 -8.49 3.84 -16.49
C ASN A 96 -7.76 2.65 -15.83
N GLU A 97 -7.78 2.55 -14.49
CA GLU A 97 -7.24 1.38 -13.81
C GLU A 97 -8.12 0.16 -14.11
N THR A 98 -7.50 -0.93 -14.56
CA THR A 98 -8.25 -2.12 -14.97
C THR A 98 -8.83 -2.80 -13.73
N ASP A 99 -10.15 -2.83 -13.63
CA ASP A 99 -10.88 -3.37 -12.49
C ASP A 99 -10.46 -4.81 -12.09
N GLY A 100 -10.21 -5.69 -13.07
CA GLY A 100 -9.73 -7.06 -12.81
C GLY A 100 -8.27 -7.17 -12.36
N LYS A 101 -7.53 -6.06 -12.35
CA LYS A 101 -6.13 -5.98 -11.90
C LYS A 101 -5.96 -5.28 -10.56
N SER A 102 -6.86 -4.36 -10.21
CA SER A 102 -6.85 -3.64 -8.96
C SER A 102 -6.95 -4.58 -7.76
N THR A 103 -6.04 -4.40 -6.79
CA THR A 103 -6.09 -5.10 -5.49
C THR A 103 -6.79 -4.27 -4.42
N ALA A 104 -7.15 -3.00 -4.69
CA ALA A 104 -7.90 -2.15 -3.78
C ALA A 104 -9.24 -2.76 -3.34
N ILE A 105 -9.89 -3.51 -4.25
CA ILE A 105 -11.17 -4.18 -4.02
C ILE A 105 -11.06 -5.19 -2.86
N HIS A 106 -9.89 -5.78 -2.63
CA HIS A 106 -9.68 -6.74 -1.53
C HIS A 106 -9.96 -6.06 -0.19
N ALA A 107 -9.43 -4.85 0.00
CA ALA A 107 -9.64 -4.06 1.22
C ALA A 107 -11.13 -3.76 1.43
N LYS A 108 -11.88 -3.40 0.37
CA LYS A 108 -13.33 -3.14 0.49
C LYS A 108 -14.14 -4.39 0.82
N LEU A 109 -13.77 -5.56 0.29
CA LEU A 109 -14.44 -6.82 0.59
C LEU A 109 -14.19 -7.29 2.03
N LEU A 110 -12.97 -7.08 2.52
CA LEU A 110 -12.51 -7.62 3.81
C LEU A 110 -12.76 -6.65 4.98
N ALA A 111 -12.81 -5.34 4.72
CA ALA A 111 -13.07 -4.31 5.73
C ALA A 111 -14.12 -3.29 5.24
N PRO A 112 -15.36 -3.71 4.90
CA PRO A 112 -16.35 -2.89 4.22
C PRO A 112 -16.79 -1.64 5.01
N GLU A 113 -16.75 -1.71 6.34
CA GLU A 113 -17.10 -0.61 7.24
C GLU A 113 -16.01 0.47 7.32
N PHE A 114 -14.76 0.12 7.01
CA PHE A 114 -13.60 0.98 7.19
C PHE A 114 -13.05 1.55 5.89
N VAL A 115 -13.27 0.85 4.77
CA VAL A 115 -12.68 1.18 3.47
C VAL A 115 -13.75 1.75 2.56
N ASN A 116 -13.47 2.88 1.89
CA ASN A 116 -14.25 3.38 0.76
C ASN A 116 -13.38 3.43 -0.49
N ILE A 117 -14.00 3.21 -1.64
CA ILE A 117 -13.35 3.35 -2.94
C ILE A 117 -14.10 4.41 -3.73
N TYR A 118 -13.38 5.43 -4.18
CA TYR A 118 -13.88 6.52 -5.00
C TYR A 118 -13.22 6.46 -6.36
N THR A 119 -14.00 6.64 -7.43
CA THR A 119 -13.42 6.71 -8.79
C THR A 119 -13.19 8.18 -9.14
N TYR A 120 -11.94 8.53 -9.47
CA TYR A 120 -11.57 9.88 -9.90
C TYR A 120 -12.40 10.31 -11.14
N PRO A 121 -12.94 11.55 -11.19
CA PRO A 121 -12.63 12.71 -10.34
C PRO A 121 -13.46 12.88 -9.06
N CYS A 122 -14.26 11.89 -8.66
CA CYS A 122 -15.16 11.98 -7.50
C CYS A 122 -14.44 11.76 -6.15
N ILE A 123 -13.48 12.62 -5.80
CA ILE A 123 -12.77 12.58 -4.51
C ILE A 123 -13.59 13.31 -3.42
N PRO A 124 -13.63 12.82 -2.17
CA PRO A 124 -14.16 13.59 -1.04
C PRO A 124 -13.36 14.86 -0.74
N GLU A 125 -14.00 15.84 -0.10
CA GLU A 125 -13.34 17.02 0.47
C GLU A 125 -12.67 16.67 1.82
N TYR A 126 -11.46 17.19 2.07
CA TYR A 126 -10.62 16.90 3.25
C TYR A 126 -10.08 18.14 3.96
N GLU A 127 -10.37 19.34 3.45
CA GLU A 127 -9.75 20.63 3.80
C GLU A 127 -9.86 20.95 5.30
N GLU A 128 -10.99 20.60 5.93
CA GLU A 128 -11.21 20.83 7.37
C GLU A 128 -10.68 19.70 8.26
N LYS A 129 -10.10 18.64 7.67
CA LYS A 129 -9.66 17.41 8.33
C LYS A 129 -8.19 17.09 8.06
N ASP A 130 -7.44 18.05 7.53
CA ASP A 130 -6.03 17.95 7.19
C ASP A 130 -5.09 17.57 8.37
N HIS A 131 -5.57 17.74 9.60
CA HIS A 131 -4.90 17.39 10.85
C HIS A 131 -5.22 15.98 11.36
N GLU A 132 -6.14 15.26 10.71
CA GLU A 132 -6.55 13.88 11.06
C GLU A 132 -6.53 12.93 9.85
N VAL A 133 -6.14 13.43 8.68
CA VAL A 133 -6.08 12.72 7.39
C VAL A 133 -4.65 12.75 6.85
N VAL A 134 -4.14 11.61 6.37
CA VAL A 134 -2.84 11.52 5.68
C VAL A 134 -2.97 10.85 4.33
N LEU A 135 -2.11 11.22 3.38
CA LEU A 135 -1.97 10.58 2.09
C LEU A 135 -0.74 9.67 2.10
N VAL A 136 -0.91 8.39 1.79
CA VAL A 136 0.23 7.47 1.63
C VAL A 136 0.74 7.56 0.20
N PHE A 137 1.85 8.29 0.03
CA PHE A 137 2.51 8.46 -1.25
C PHE A 137 3.97 8.91 -1.03
N PRO A 138 4.95 8.32 -1.73
CA PRO A 138 6.34 8.75 -1.64
C PRO A 138 6.55 10.10 -2.33
N GLY A 139 7.26 11.03 -1.70
CA GLY A 139 7.50 12.36 -2.24
C GLY A 139 8.67 13.08 -1.59
N PRO A 140 9.16 14.20 -2.16
CA PRO A 140 10.28 14.94 -1.59
C PRO A 140 9.98 15.55 -0.21
N GLN A 141 8.70 15.65 0.17
CA GLN A 141 8.22 16.18 1.44
C GLN A 141 7.48 15.12 2.27
N SER A 142 7.54 13.84 1.88
CA SER A 142 6.90 12.78 2.64
C SER A 142 7.66 12.48 3.94
N VAL A 143 6.92 12.12 4.98
CA VAL A 143 7.47 11.79 6.30
C VAL A 143 7.36 10.29 6.57
N SER A 144 8.12 9.80 7.54
CA SER A 144 8.01 8.41 7.96
C SER A 144 6.73 8.18 8.79
N ILE A 145 6.23 6.95 8.83
CA ILE A 145 5.06 6.60 9.67
C ILE A 145 5.27 6.97 11.14
N LYS A 146 6.50 6.84 11.67
CA LYS A 146 6.82 7.14 13.07
C LYS A 146 6.59 8.60 13.44
N ASP A 147 6.68 9.50 12.47
CA ASP A 147 6.64 10.93 12.68
C ASP A 147 5.25 11.53 12.45
N ILE A 148 4.26 10.72 12.04
CA ILE A 148 2.88 11.19 11.74
C ILE A 148 2.32 12.03 12.89
N SER A 149 2.37 11.52 14.12
CA SER A 149 1.77 12.19 15.29
C SER A 149 2.38 13.58 15.52
N PHE A 150 3.70 13.71 15.37
CA PHE A 150 4.41 14.98 15.52
C PHE A 150 3.98 16.00 14.45
N HIS A 151 3.92 15.57 13.19
CA HIS A 151 3.56 16.47 12.09
C HIS A 151 2.08 16.90 12.13
N LEU A 152 1.16 16.02 12.53
CA LEU A 152 -0.25 16.37 12.70
C LEU A 152 -0.45 17.38 13.84
N GLN A 153 0.24 17.21 14.96
CA GLN A 153 0.21 18.17 16.07
C GLN A 153 0.74 19.55 15.67
N LYS A 154 1.84 19.59 14.91
CA LYS A 154 2.40 20.85 14.41
C LYS A 154 1.42 21.63 13.53
N ARG A 155 0.69 20.95 12.64
CA ARG A 155 -0.33 21.57 11.77
C ARG A 155 -1.45 22.21 12.57
N ILE A 156 -1.90 21.58 13.66
CA ILE A 156 -2.92 22.15 14.56
C ILE A 156 -2.40 23.45 15.19
N GLN A 157 -1.15 23.45 15.66
CA GLN A 157 -0.55 24.62 16.27
C GLN A 157 -0.40 25.80 15.29
N ASP A 158 -0.04 25.50 14.03
CA ASP A 158 0.08 26.50 12.96
C ASP A 158 -1.29 27.07 12.57
N ASN A 159 -2.33 26.22 12.48
CA ASN A 159 -3.71 26.65 12.23
C ASN A 159 -4.30 27.54 13.35
N ILE A 160 -3.94 27.27 14.61
CA ILE A 160 -4.33 28.13 15.75
C ILE A 160 -3.61 29.48 15.67
N ARG A 161 -2.33 29.48 15.31
CA ARG A 161 -1.53 30.71 15.24
C ARG A 161 -2.01 31.63 14.11
N GLY A 162 -2.29 31.09 12.93
CA GLY A 162 -2.83 31.85 11.79
C GLY A 162 -4.23 32.44 12.01
N LYS A 163 -5.02 31.94 12.97
CA LYS A 163 -6.33 32.52 13.34
C LYS A 163 -6.24 33.68 14.34
N ASN A 164 -5.12 33.84 15.04
CA ASN A 164 -4.94 34.87 16.08
C ASN A 164 -4.10 36.07 15.61
N ASP A 165 -3.61 36.06 14.37
CA ASP A 165 -2.87 37.18 13.80
C ASP A 165 -3.84 38.23 13.24
N ASP A 166 -4.34 39.08 14.13
CA ASP A 166 -4.86 40.41 13.81
C ASP A 166 -3.68 41.32 13.39
N PRO A 167 -3.66 41.92 12.19
CA PRO A 167 -2.48 42.61 11.66
C PRO A 167 -2.03 43.88 12.42
N ASP A 168 -2.76 44.32 13.45
CA ASP A 168 -2.52 45.61 14.13
C ASP A 168 -1.88 45.53 15.54
N LYS A 169 -1.27 44.40 15.94
CA LYS A 169 -0.56 44.33 17.25
C LYS A 169 0.95 44.15 17.12
N PRO A 170 1.78 45.08 17.65
CA PRO A 170 3.22 45.05 17.44
C PRO A 170 3.88 43.87 18.17
N SER A 171 4.78 43.20 17.44
CA SER A 171 5.55 42.06 17.89
C SER A 171 6.53 42.45 19.00
N VAL A 172 6.32 41.89 20.21
CA VAL A 172 7.27 42.03 21.32
C VAL A 172 8.52 41.21 20.99
N LYS A 173 9.62 41.92 20.76
CA LYS A 173 10.98 41.37 20.60
C LYS A 173 11.34 40.45 21.78
N ARG A 174 11.49 39.15 21.53
CA ARG A 174 12.09 38.22 22.51
C ARG A 174 13.62 38.39 22.52
N LYS A 175 14.17 38.67 23.70
CA LYS A 175 15.60 38.53 24.01
C LYS A 175 15.94 37.04 24.16
N LYS A 176 17.13 36.69 23.66
CA LYS A 176 17.88 35.45 23.87
C LYS A 176 18.20 35.29 25.36
N THR A 177 18.11 34.07 25.90
CA THR A 177 19.07 33.43 26.85
C THR A 177 18.50 32.13 27.45
N GLU A 178 19.23 31.04 27.15
CA GLU A 178 19.62 29.85 27.94
C GLU A 178 18.63 28.83 28.51
N GLU A 179 19.12 27.59 28.45
CA GLU A 179 18.58 26.30 28.85
C GLU A 179 18.34 26.22 30.36
N LEU A 180 17.19 25.69 30.78
CA LEU A 180 17.02 24.75 31.90
C LEU A 180 15.52 24.42 32.08
N GLU A 181 15.24 23.12 32.03
CA GLU A 181 14.19 22.37 32.73
C GLU A 181 12.92 23.13 33.17
N ASP A 182 11.81 22.86 32.48
CA ASP A 182 10.48 22.85 33.11
C ASP A 182 9.66 21.71 32.51
N CYS A 183 9.70 20.58 33.21
CA CYS A 183 8.74 19.50 33.09
C CYS A 183 7.44 19.91 33.79
N ASP A 184 6.31 19.46 33.25
CA ASP A 184 5.02 19.35 33.93
C ASP A 184 4.04 20.54 33.91
N LEU A 185 3.65 21.07 32.74
CA LEU A 185 2.36 21.79 32.58
C LEU A 185 1.68 21.66 31.20
N ILE A 186 1.71 20.48 30.56
CA ILE A 186 0.82 20.16 29.42
C ILE A 186 0.12 18.82 29.67
N ASP A 187 -0.55 18.68 30.81
CA ASP A 187 -1.38 17.52 31.11
C ASP A 187 -2.83 17.97 31.41
N SER A 188 -3.58 18.28 30.34
CA SER A 188 -5.07 18.29 30.39
C SER A 188 -5.81 18.67 29.09
N LYS A 189 -5.13 18.94 27.96
CA LYS A 189 -5.83 19.23 26.69
C LYS A 189 -5.28 18.55 25.43
N CYS A 190 -4.28 17.67 25.56
CA CYS A 190 -3.69 16.92 24.45
C CYS A 190 -4.21 15.47 24.42
N LYS A 191 -5.50 15.28 24.10
CA LYS A 191 -6.10 13.94 24.00
C LYS A 191 -6.73 13.60 22.66
N ASP A 192 -6.64 14.45 21.63
CA ASP A 192 -7.47 14.24 20.43
C ASP A 192 -6.78 14.45 19.07
N THR A 193 -5.45 14.31 19.00
CA THR A 193 -4.73 14.31 17.71
C THR A 193 -4.43 12.87 17.30
N THR A 194 -5.49 12.07 17.18
CA THR A 194 -5.39 10.72 16.64
C THR A 194 -5.64 10.80 15.14
N LEU A 195 -4.71 10.26 14.34
CA LEU A 195 -4.98 9.98 12.94
C LEU A 195 -6.30 9.23 12.84
N LYS A 196 -7.23 9.67 11.99
CA LYS A 196 -8.54 9.01 11.82
C LYS A 196 -8.68 8.34 10.47
N LYS A 197 -8.01 8.88 9.45
CA LYS A 197 -8.19 8.43 8.08
C LYS A 197 -6.89 8.46 7.26
N ILE A 198 -6.76 7.47 6.39
CA ILE A 198 -5.66 7.34 5.45
C ILE A 198 -6.20 7.33 4.03
N ILE A 199 -5.50 7.98 3.12
CA ILE A 199 -5.81 7.98 1.69
C ILE A 199 -4.75 7.18 0.94
N PHE A 200 -5.19 6.32 0.03
CA PHE A 200 -4.35 5.62 -0.95
C PHE A 200 -4.81 5.95 -2.37
N ILE A 201 -3.90 5.89 -3.34
CA ILE A 201 -4.20 6.05 -4.76
C ILE A 201 -4.09 4.67 -5.44
N ASP A 202 -5.17 4.21 -6.07
CA ASP A 202 -5.21 2.96 -6.85
C ASP A 202 -5.09 3.27 -8.34
N SER A 203 -3.87 3.21 -8.85
CA SER A 203 -3.56 3.49 -10.25
C SER A 203 -2.23 2.86 -10.66
N THR A 204 -1.98 2.77 -11.97
CA THR A 204 -0.61 2.58 -12.45
C THR A 204 0.26 3.79 -12.11
N TRP A 205 1.55 3.56 -11.84
CA TRP A 205 2.51 4.63 -11.56
C TRP A 205 2.60 5.73 -12.62
N ASN A 206 2.30 5.42 -13.88
CA ASN A 206 2.29 6.42 -14.96
C ASN A 206 1.03 7.31 -14.93
N GLN A 207 -0.05 6.86 -14.30
CA GLN A 207 -1.34 7.58 -14.22
C GLN A 207 -1.52 8.32 -12.89
N THR A 208 -0.77 7.94 -11.85
CA THR A 208 -0.93 8.45 -10.47
C THR A 208 -0.82 9.96 -10.35
N ASN A 209 0.01 10.61 -11.19
CA ASN A 209 0.26 12.05 -11.12
C ASN A 209 -1.02 12.87 -11.26
N LYS A 210 -1.97 12.43 -12.10
CA LYS A 210 -3.24 13.14 -12.31
C LYS A 210 -4.08 13.26 -11.04
N ILE A 211 -4.07 12.20 -10.22
CA ILE A 211 -4.78 12.16 -8.94
C ILE A 211 -3.97 12.91 -7.88
N LEU A 212 -2.65 12.70 -7.84
CA LEU A 212 -1.77 13.31 -6.85
C LEU A 212 -1.80 14.85 -6.90
N THR A 213 -1.95 15.44 -8.10
CA THR A 213 -2.02 16.89 -8.28
C THR A 213 -3.41 17.48 -8.07
N ASP A 214 -4.42 16.69 -7.68
CA ASP A 214 -5.76 17.19 -7.39
C ASP A 214 -5.76 18.07 -6.13
N GLU A 215 -6.42 19.23 -6.20
CA GLU A 215 -6.42 20.25 -5.14
C GLU A 215 -6.86 19.71 -3.77
N ARG A 216 -7.79 18.74 -3.75
CA ARG A 216 -8.31 18.13 -2.51
C ARG A 216 -7.30 17.24 -1.80
N LEU A 217 -6.26 16.82 -2.52
CA LEU A 217 -5.14 16.07 -1.96
C LEU A 217 -3.92 16.97 -1.72
N GLN A 218 -3.87 18.14 -2.37
CA GLN A 218 -2.81 19.12 -2.15
C GLN A 218 -2.89 19.65 -0.71
N GLY A 219 -1.73 19.77 -0.08
CA GLY A 219 -1.63 20.22 1.31
C GLY A 219 -1.79 19.13 2.36
N LEU A 220 -2.32 17.93 2.04
CA LEU A 220 -2.34 16.82 3.00
C LEU A 220 -0.92 16.37 3.38
N LEU A 221 -0.76 15.86 4.61
CA LEU A 221 0.51 15.28 5.03
C LEU A 221 0.76 13.99 4.23
N GLN A 222 1.89 13.95 3.51
CA GLN A 222 2.32 12.77 2.78
C GLN A 222 3.16 11.86 3.67
N VAL A 223 2.86 10.57 3.63
CA VAL A 223 3.57 9.54 4.39
C VAL A 223 4.15 8.51 3.43
N GLU A 224 5.44 8.23 3.60
CA GLU A 224 6.13 7.20 2.84
C GLU A 224 6.30 5.92 3.65
N LEU A 225 6.12 4.78 2.97
CA LEU A 225 6.32 3.46 3.55
C LEU A 225 7.80 3.08 3.48
N LYS A 226 8.28 2.28 4.45
CA LYS A 226 9.62 1.69 4.36
C LYS A 226 9.69 0.81 3.09
N THR A 227 10.82 0.86 2.40
CA THR A 227 11.07 0.06 1.19
C THR A 227 10.87 -1.44 1.46
N ARG A 228 10.05 -2.08 0.62
CA ARG A 228 9.70 -3.50 0.75
C ARG A 228 9.61 -4.14 -0.61
N LYS A 229 10.00 -5.41 -0.69
CA LYS A 229 9.85 -6.20 -1.91
C LYS A 229 8.39 -6.64 -2.07
N THR A 230 7.79 -6.32 -3.21
CA THR A 230 6.42 -6.74 -3.55
C THR A 230 6.38 -8.23 -3.91
N CYS A 231 5.25 -8.87 -3.60
CA CYS A 231 4.90 -10.19 -4.10
C CYS A 231 3.95 -10.12 -5.31
N PHE A 232 3.73 -8.92 -5.87
CA PHE A 232 2.69 -8.69 -6.86
C PHE A 232 3.04 -9.32 -8.20
N TRP A 233 2.24 -10.28 -8.64
CA TRP A 233 2.57 -11.13 -9.78
C TRP A 233 2.45 -10.44 -11.16
N ARG A 234 1.89 -9.22 -11.24
CA ARG A 234 1.76 -8.44 -12.49
C ARG A 234 2.75 -7.27 -12.54
N HIS A 235 4.03 -7.57 -12.34
CA HIS A 235 5.09 -6.57 -12.43
C HIS A 235 5.05 -5.80 -13.75
N GLN A 236 5.26 -4.48 -13.66
CA GLN A 236 5.47 -3.64 -14.83
C GLN A 236 6.93 -3.76 -15.28
N LYS A 237 7.17 -4.03 -16.57
CA LYS A 237 8.53 -4.15 -17.12
C LYS A 237 9.33 -2.88 -16.83
N GLY A 238 10.55 -3.04 -16.33
CA GLY A 238 11.46 -1.93 -16.05
C GLY A 238 11.11 -1.09 -14.81
N LYS A 239 10.16 -1.53 -13.98
CA LYS A 239 9.90 -0.92 -12.66
C LYS A 239 10.55 -1.73 -11.55
N PRO A 240 10.97 -1.08 -10.43
CA PRO A 240 11.52 -1.78 -9.27
C PRO A 240 10.54 -2.80 -8.68
N ASP A 241 11.08 -3.85 -8.07
CA ASP A 241 10.30 -4.80 -7.26
C ASP A 241 9.93 -4.24 -5.88
N THR A 242 10.13 -2.93 -5.67
CA THR A 242 9.72 -2.22 -4.45
C THR A 242 8.37 -1.53 -4.57
N PHE A 243 7.77 -1.56 -5.78
CA PHE A 243 6.49 -0.94 -6.06
C PHE A 243 5.35 -1.86 -5.62
N LEU A 244 4.84 -1.60 -4.42
CA LEU A 244 3.76 -2.35 -3.79
C LEU A 244 2.45 -2.21 -4.58
N SER A 245 1.64 -3.27 -4.58
CA SER A 245 0.23 -3.18 -4.95
C SER A 245 -0.56 -2.45 -3.85
N THR A 246 -1.75 -1.94 -4.20
CA THR A 246 -2.58 -1.15 -3.27
C THR A 246 -2.89 -1.90 -1.97
N ILE A 247 -3.23 -3.20 -2.03
CA ILE A 247 -3.50 -4.00 -0.83
C ILE A 247 -2.25 -4.24 0.03
N GLU A 248 -1.08 -4.40 -0.58
CA GLU A 248 0.18 -4.52 0.15
C GLU A 248 0.54 -3.21 0.85
N ALA A 249 0.37 -2.08 0.16
CA ALA A 249 0.59 -0.76 0.74
C ALA A 249 -0.31 -0.52 1.96
N ILE A 250 -1.60 -0.87 1.86
CA ILE A 250 -2.55 -0.82 2.98
C ILE A 250 -2.09 -1.72 4.12
N TYR A 251 -1.78 -2.98 3.84
CA TYR A 251 -1.33 -3.95 4.84
C TYR A 251 -0.08 -3.47 5.58
N TYR A 252 0.97 -3.09 4.85
CA TYR A 252 2.23 -2.66 5.47
C TYR A 252 2.09 -1.34 6.23
N PHE A 253 1.27 -0.40 5.75
CA PHE A 253 0.96 0.81 6.51
C PHE A 253 0.36 0.45 7.88
N LEU A 254 -0.63 -0.45 7.91
CA LEU A 254 -1.33 -0.81 9.15
C LEU A 254 -0.43 -1.58 10.12
N VAL A 255 0.44 -2.46 9.61
CA VAL A 255 1.45 -3.17 10.42
C VAL A 255 2.45 -2.18 11.03
N ASP A 256 3.00 -1.28 10.22
CA ASP A 256 3.92 -0.24 10.70
C ASP A 256 3.20 0.68 11.69
N TYR A 257 1.98 1.14 11.40
CA TYR A 257 1.18 1.98 12.30
C TYR A 257 0.90 1.30 13.65
N HIS A 258 0.53 0.03 13.64
CA HIS A 258 0.26 -0.72 14.88
C HIS A 258 1.52 -0.88 15.74
N THR A 259 2.67 -1.11 15.11
CA THR A 259 3.93 -1.31 15.82
C THR A 259 4.54 0.01 16.28
N ASP A 260 4.61 1.01 15.39
CA ASP A 260 5.35 2.24 15.59
C ASP A 260 4.51 3.33 16.30
N ILE A 261 3.19 3.38 16.07
CA ILE A 261 2.29 4.39 16.63
C ILE A 261 1.46 3.86 17.80
N LEU A 262 0.78 2.71 17.63
CA LEU A 262 0.00 2.12 18.73
C LEU A 262 0.92 1.47 19.79
N LYS A 263 2.19 1.20 19.45
CA LYS A 263 3.18 0.55 20.32
C LYS A 263 2.69 -0.80 20.85
N GLU A 264 1.88 -1.49 20.06
CA GLU A 264 1.34 -2.80 20.38
C GLU A 264 2.11 -3.90 19.61
N LYS A 265 2.16 -5.10 20.20
CA LYS A 265 2.76 -6.25 19.52
C LYS A 265 1.85 -6.75 18.41
N TYR A 266 2.34 -6.70 17.17
CA TYR A 266 1.66 -7.29 16.02
C TYR A 266 1.55 -8.82 16.16
N LYS A 267 0.34 -9.35 15.94
CA LYS A 267 -0.02 -10.78 16.06
C LYS A 267 -0.85 -11.26 14.85
N GLY A 268 -0.79 -10.54 13.73
CA GLY A 268 -1.55 -10.89 12.52
C GLY A 268 -2.95 -10.26 12.44
N GLN A 269 -3.21 -9.17 13.18
CA GLN A 269 -4.51 -8.49 13.23
C GLN A 269 -5.04 -8.12 11.83
N TYR A 270 -4.14 -7.87 10.88
CA TYR A 270 -4.48 -7.43 9.53
C TYR A 270 -4.08 -8.42 8.44
N ASP A 271 -3.57 -9.61 8.79
CA ASP A 271 -3.08 -10.60 7.81
C ASP A 271 -4.19 -10.99 6.82
N ASN A 272 -5.42 -11.11 7.31
CA ASN A 272 -6.58 -11.40 6.48
C ASN A 272 -6.89 -10.33 5.42
N LEU A 273 -6.30 -9.12 5.46
CA LEU A 273 -6.35 -8.19 4.32
C LEU A 273 -5.73 -8.79 3.06
N LEU A 274 -4.77 -9.70 3.23
CA LEU A 274 -4.13 -10.44 2.15
C LEU A 274 -4.85 -11.75 1.81
N PHE A 275 -6.05 -12.01 2.33
CA PHE A 275 -6.80 -13.25 2.09
C PHE A 275 -7.04 -13.54 0.61
N PHE A 276 -7.56 -12.59 -0.17
CA PHE A 276 -7.71 -12.79 -1.61
C PHE A 276 -6.36 -12.74 -2.35
N TYR A 277 -5.45 -11.91 -1.86
CA TYR A 277 -4.15 -11.68 -2.46
C TYR A 277 -3.27 -12.93 -2.44
N SER A 278 -3.12 -13.57 -1.29
CA SER A 278 -2.29 -14.77 -1.13
C SER A 278 -2.87 -15.95 -1.92
N PHE A 279 -4.20 -16.09 -1.98
CA PHE A 279 -4.85 -17.10 -2.81
C PHE A 279 -4.48 -16.90 -4.29
N MET A 280 -4.66 -15.69 -4.81
CA MET A 280 -4.32 -15.36 -6.20
C MET A 280 -2.83 -15.52 -6.50
N TYR A 281 -1.97 -15.14 -5.55
CA TYR A 281 -0.53 -15.33 -5.65
C TYR A 281 -0.18 -16.82 -5.81
N GLN A 282 -0.74 -17.69 -4.97
CA GLN A 282 -0.54 -19.14 -5.06
C GLN A 282 -1.01 -19.72 -6.38
N LEU A 283 -2.20 -19.33 -6.87
CA LEU A 283 -2.71 -19.79 -8.17
C LEU A 283 -1.75 -19.48 -9.31
N ILE A 284 -1.17 -18.29 -9.30
CA ILE A 284 -0.32 -17.80 -10.39
C ILE A 284 1.08 -18.39 -10.28
N LYS A 285 1.59 -18.55 -9.06
CA LYS A 285 2.82 -19.30 -8.78
C LYS A 285 2.69 -20.74 -9.29
N ASN A 286 1.60 -21.43 -8.95
CA ASN A 286 1.34 -22.80 -9.39
C ASN A 286 1.21 -22.91 -10.92
N ALA A 287 0.51 -21.97 -11.56
CA ALA A 287 0.38 -21.93 -13.01
C ALA A 287 1.74 -21.74 -13.72
N LYS A 288 2.61 -20.86 -13.21
CA LYS A 288 3.97 -20.67 -13.75
C LYS A 288 4.82 -21.94 -13.58
N CYS A 289 4.81 -22.54 -12.40
CA CYS A 289 5.56 -23.78 -12.16
C CYS A 289 5.10 -24.95 -13.04
N SER A 290 3.81 -25.05 -13.35
CA SER A 290 3.30 -26.06 -14.28
C SER A 290 3.75 -25.79 -15.73
N GLY A 291 3.69 -24.54 -16.18
CA GLY A 291 4.18 -24.15 -17.52
C GLY A 291 5.68 -24.39 -17.71
N ASP A 292 6.50 -24.12 -16.67
CA ASP A 292 7.94 -24.40 -16.71
C ASP A 292 8.24 -25.90 -16.76
N LYS A 293 7.43 -26.73 -16.09
CA LYS A 293 7.56 -28.20 -16.12
C LYS A 293 7.15 -28.78 -17.47
N GLU A 294 6.10 -28.26 -18.10
CA GLU A 294 5.72 -28.67 -19.46
C GLU A 294 6.76 -28.25 -20.50
N THR A 295 7.30 -27.03 -20.39
CA THR A 295 8.36 -26.52 -21.29
C THR A 295 9.63 -27.36 -21.16
N LYS A 296 10.02 -27.76 -19.95
CA LYS A 296 11.17 -28.67 -19.72
C LYS A 296 10.93 -30.10 -20.22
N LYS A 297 9.68 -30.58 -20.25
CA LYS A 297 9.33 -31.91 -20.80
C LYS A 297 9.33 -31.95 -22.33
N LEU A 298 9.11 -30.82 -23.00
CA LEU A 298 9.12 -30.71 -24.46
C LEU A 298 10.52 -30.50 -25.07
N ILE A 299 11.53 -30.27 -24.23
CA ILE A 299 12.92 -30.02 -24.63
C ILE A 299 13.82 -31.25 -24.41
N HIS A 300 13.24 -32.37 -23.95
CA HIS A 300 13.89 -33.68 -23.83
C HIS A 300 13.26 -34.69 -24.79
#